data_AF-A0A2M9N6K4-F1
#
_entry.id   AF-A0A2M9N6K4-F1
#
_cell.length_a   1.000
_cell.length_b   1.000
_cell.length_c   1.000
_cell.angle_alpha   90.00
_cell.angle_beta   90.00
_cell.angle_gamma   90.00
#
_symmetry.space_group_name_H-M   'P 1'
#
loop_
_entity.id
_entity.type
_entity.pdbx_description
1 polymer ?
#
loop_
_entity_poly.entity_id
_entity_poly.type
_entity_poly.pdbx_seq_one_letter_code
_entity_poly.pdbx_strand_id
1 'polypeptide(L)'
;MKITRNSIPKQKQSEVQDIKERVTKYIPGKHGLIGIVIPKCDEPTSALDDLYRTLAKIVINQARREAVRKQQLSVDDCLPKEFVIK
;
A
#
# COMPACT_ATOMS: atom_id res chain seq x y z
N MET A 1 -31.73 14.26 -33.56
CA MET A 1 -30.72 15.16 -32.96
C MET A 1 -29.36 14.49 -33.03
N LYS A 2 -28.40 15.07 -33.77
CA LYS A 2 -27.02 14.57 -33.82
C LYS A 2 -26.23 15.29 -32.73
N ILE A 3 -25.78 14.57 -31.71
CA ILE A 3 -24.92 15.12 -30.65
C ILE A 3 -23.52 15.24 -31.24
N THR A 4 -23.13 16.47 -31.59
CA THR A 4 -21.78 16.80 -32.04
C THR A 4 -20.83 16.65 -30.86
N ARG A 5 -19.85 15.75 -30.99
CA ARG A 5 -18.77 15.56 -30.01
C ARG A 5 -18.00 16.87 -29.89
N ASN A 6 -18.00 17.43 -28.68
CA ASN A 6 -17.25 18.65 -28.34
C ASN A 6 -15.78 18.47 -28.74
N SER A 7 -15.36 19.23 -29.75
CA SER A 7 -13.95 19.39 -30.10
C SER A 7 -13.27 20.13 -28.96
N ILE A 8 -12.32 19.45 -28.30
CA ILE A 8 -11.46 20.09 -27.30
C ILE A 8 -10.72 21.24 -28.02
N PRO A 9 -10.82 22.50 -27.55
CA PRO A 9 -10.16 23.63 -28.20
C PRO A 9 -8.66 23.37 -28.33
N LYS A 10 -8.07 23.71 -29.49
CA LYS A 10 -6.68 23.36 -29.87
C LYS A 10 -5.64 23.67 -28.78
N GLN A 11 -5.83 24.74 -28.01
CA GLN A 11 -4.94 25.11 -26.90
C GLN A 11 -4.94 24.09 -25.75
N LYS A 12 -6.10 23.51 -25.40
CA LYS A 12 -6.19 22.45 -24.39
C LYS A 12 -5.61 21.11 -24.89
N GLN A 13 -5.52 20.91 -26.20
CA GLN A 13 -4.94 19.68 -26.74
C GLN A 13 -3.42 19.63 -26.60
N SER A 14 -2.72 20.77 -26.80
CA SER A 14 -1.26 20.79 -26.62
C SER A 14 -0.86 20.63 -25.15
N GLU A 15 -1.59 21.26 -24.23
CA GLU A 15 -1.35 21.13 -22.78
C GLU A 15 -1.56 19.68 -22.29
N VAL A 16 -2.56 18.98 -22.83
CA VAL A 16 -2.79 17.56 -22.53
C VAL A 16 -1.69 16.66 -23.10
N GLN A 17 -1.12 16.99 -24.26
CA GLN A 17 0.03 16.26 -24.81
C GLN A 17 1.27 16.43 -23.92
N ASP A 18 1.54 17.66 -23.50
CA ASP A 18 2.69 18.01 -22.65
C ASP A 18 2.63 17.30 -21.28
N ILE A 19 1.43 17.20 -20.69
CA ILE A 19 1.24 16.43 -19.45
C ILE A 19 1.42 14.93 -19.68
N LYS A 20 0.90 14.37 -20.79
CA LYS A 20 1.05 12.94 -21.10
C LYS A 20 2.50 12.52 -21.25
N GLU A 21 3.33 13.36 -21.86
CA GLU A 21 4.77 13.12 -22.02
C GLU A 21 5.51 13.08 -20.68
N ARG A 22 4.98 13.76 -19.65
CA ARG A 22 5.55 13.80 -18.29
C ARG A 22 5.07 12.66 -17.40
N VAL A 23 4.04 11.92 -17.79
CA VAL A 23 3.53 10.78 -17.00
C VAL A 23 4.57 9.66 -16.99
N THR A 24 4.98 9.24 -15.80
CA THR A 24 5.98 8.20 -15.59
C THR A 24 5.35 6.81 -15.53
N LYS A 25 4.11 6.70 -15.02
CA LYS A 25 3.39 5.43 -14.92
C LYS A 25 1.88 5.62 -14.98
N TYR A 26 1.15 4.67 -15.55
CA TYR A 26 -0.30 4.61 -15.49
C TYR A 26 -0.78 3.50 -14.54
N ILE A 27 -1.84 3.77 -13.78
CA ILE A 27 -2.53 2.77 -12.97
C ILE A 27 -4.03 2.73 -13.32
N PRO A 28 -4.69 1.57 -13.21
CA PRO A 28 -6.13 1.48 -13.41
C PRO A 28 -6.87 2.15 -12.26
N GLY A 29 -7.85 3.00 -12.58
CA GLY A 29 -8.78 3.60 -11.63
C GLY A 29 -10.23 3.32 -12.00
N LYS A 30 -11.15 3.65 -11.08
CA LYS A 30 -12.60 3.40 -11.22
C LYS A 30 -13.22 3.97 -12.50
N HIS A 31 -12.67 5.07 -13.03
CA HIS A 31 -13.20 5.81 -14.17
C HIS A 31 -12.23 5.88 -15.37
N GLY A 32 -11.16 5.08 -15.36
CA GLY A 32 -10.14 5.08 -16.41
C GLY A 32 -8.72 5.01 -15.87
N LEU A 33 -7.74 5.26 -16.73
CA LEU A 33 -6.32 5.26 -16.37
C LEU A 33 -5.96 6.57 -15.65
N ILE A 34 -5.21 6.44 -14.55
CA ILE A 34 -4.65 7.57 -13.81
C ILE A 34 -3.16 7.64 -14.16
N GLY A 35 -2.70 8.78 -14.67
CA GLY A 35 -1.29 9.05 -14.92
C GLY A 35 -0.60 9.58 -13.66
N ILE A 36 0.52 8.99 -13.29
CA ILE A 36 1.36 9.36 -12.14
C ILE A 36 2.64 9.99 -12.67
N VAL A 37 2.97 11.17 -12.18
CA VAL A 37 4.25 11.84 -12.43
C VAL A 37 5.14 11.62 -11.20
N ILE A 38 6.25 10.92 -11.38
CA ILE A 38 7.25 10.68 -10.33
C ILE A 38 8.38 11.67 -10.58
N PRO A 39 8.58 12.68 -9.71
CA PRO A 39 9.71 13.59 -9.84
C PRO A 39 11.03 12.81 -9.68
N LYS A 40 12.09 13.28 -10.35
CA LYS A 40 13.44 12.73 -10.13
C LYS A 40 13.80 12.97 -8.67
N CYS A 41 14.22 11.90 -8.00
CA CYS A 41 14.55 11.94 -6.58
C CYS A 41 16.07 12.10 -6.45
N ASP A 42 16.52 13.30 -6.08
CA ASP A 42 17.93 13.58 -5.79
C ASP A 42 18.19 13.38 -4.28
N GLU A 43 17.89 12.18 -3.76
CA GLU A 43 18.12 11.70 -2.37
C GLU A 43 17.51 12.53 -1.18
N PRO A 44 17.13 11.89 -0.05
CA PRO A 44 18.09 11.32 0.88
C PRO A 44 17.75 9.88 1.29
N THR A 45 18.79 9.04 1.28
CA THR A 45 18.80 7.64 1.74
C THR A 45 18.23 7.49 3.16
N SER A 46 18.29 8.54 4.00
CA SER A 46 17.83 8.53 5.39
C SER A 46 16.33 8.26 5.58
N ALA A 47 15.46 8.83 4.75
CA ALA A 47 14.01 8.60 4.87
C ALA A 47 13.63 7.16 4.51
N LEU A 48 14.38 6.58 3.56
CA LEU A 48 14.22 5.19 3.16
C LEU A 48 14.74 4.23 4.24
N ASP A 49 15.87 4.58 4.87
CA ASP A 49 16.44 3.82 5.98
C ASP A 49 15.52 3.80 7.20
N ASP A 50 14.91 4.95 7.55
CA ASP A 50 13.94 5.04 8.64
C ASP A 50 12.67 4.22 8.36
N LEU A 51 12.22 4.19 7.11
CA LEU A 51 11.12 3.33 6.68
C LEU A 51 11.48 1.85 6.87
N TYR A 52 12.63 1.41 6.37
CA TYR A 52 13.08 0.02 6.52
C TYR A 52 13.25 -0.37 7.99
N ARG A 53 13.83 0.50 8.82
CA ARG A 53 13.97 0.28 10.26
C ARG A 53 12.61 0.13 10.94
N THR A 54 11.62 0.91 10.53
CA THR A 54 10.26 0.85 11.07
C THR A 54 9.56 -0.44 10.67
N LEU A 55 9.65 -0.84 9.40
CA LEU A 55 9.09 -2.10 8.90
C LEU A 55 9.71 -3.31 9.61
N ALA A 56 11.04 -3.33 9.78
CA ALA A 56 11.74 -4.39 10.49
C ALA A 56 11.24 -4.52 11.95
N LYS A 57 11.07 -3.40 12.66
CA LYS A 57 10.51 -3.40 14.03
C LYS A 57 9.10 -3.98 14.08
N ILE A 58 8.24 -3.64 13.11
CA ILE A 58 6.87 -4.16 13.05
C ILE A 58 6.89 -5.68 12.88
N VAL A 59 7.67 -6.19 11.93
CA VAL A 59 7.77 -7.64 11.64
C VAL A 59 8.31 -8.41 12.85
N ILE A 60 9.37 -7.92 13.49
CA ILE A 60 9.93 -8.54 14.71
C ILE A 60 8.88 -8.59 15.83
N ASN A 61 8.15 -7.49 16.04
CA ASN A 61 7.12 -7.43 17.06
C ASN A 61 5.93 -8.35 16.77
N GLN A 62 5.55 -8.51 15.50
CA GLN A 62 4.54 -9.47 15.08
C GLN A 62 4.99 -10.90 15.36
N ALA A 63 6.20 -11.28 14.93
CA ALA A 63 6.76 -12.61 15.18
C ALA A 63 6.85 -12.93 16.68
N ARG A 64 7.26 -11.96 17.51
CA ARG A 64 7.31 -12.12 18.97
C ARG A 64 5.92 -12.35 19.57
N ARG A 65 4.91 -11.59 19.14
CA ARG A 65 3.52 -11.78 19.60
C ARG A 65 2.97 -13.14 19.19
N GLU A 66 3.26 -13.61 17.98
CA GLU A 66 2.87 -14.94 17.53
C GLU A 66 3.54 -16.06 18.33
N ALA A 67 4.83 -15.92 18.65
CA ALA A 67 5.56 -16.89 19.46
C ALA A 67 4.97 -17.00 20.87
N VAL A 68 4.67 -15.86 21.52
CA VAL A 68 3.99 -15.84 22.82
C VAL A 68 2.61 -16.50 22.72
N ARG A 69 1.81 -16.16 21.69
CA ARG A 69 0.50 -16.77 21.50
C ARG A 69 0.58 -18.30 21.35
N LYS A 70 1.55 -18.79 20.58
CA LYS A 70 1.79 -20.25 20.40
C LYS A 70 2.24 -20.92 21.70
N GLN A 71 3.04 -20.26 22.52
CA GLN A 71 3.43 -20.77 23.83
C GLN A 71 2.25 -20.80 24.80
N GLN A 72 1.39 -19.78 24.78
CA GLN A 72 0.21 -19.70 25.67
C GLN A 72 -0.81 -20.82 25.38
N LEU A 73 -1.03 -21.13 24.10
CA LEU A 73 -1.85 -22.28 23.68
C LEU A 73 -1.33 -23.63 24.21
N SER A 74 -0.01 -23.79 24.40
CA SER A 74 0.55 -25.05 24.93
C SER A 74 0.34 -25.24 26.44
N VAL A 75 0.07 -24.16 27.18
CA VAL A 75 -0.16 -24.21 28.63
C VAL A 75 -1.62 -24.55 28.95
N ASP A 76 -2.56 -24.05 28.14
CA ASP A 76 -4.00 -24.31 28.32
C ASP A 76 -4.40 -25.76 27.96
N ASP A 77 -3.58 -26.48 27.19
CA ASP A 77 -3.76 -27.92 26.92
C ASP A 77 -3.25 -28.84 28.06
N CYS A 78 -2.59 -28.28 29.10
CA CYS A 78 -2.08 -29.05 30.25
C CYS A 78 -3.00 -29.04 31.48
N LEU A 79 -4.18 -28.43 31.44
CA LEU A 79 -5.14 -28.50 32.54
C LEU A 79 -5.95 -29.82 32.44
N PRO A 80 -5.79 -30.77 33.38
CA PRO A 80 -6.61 -31.98 33.38
C PRO A 80 -8.08 -31.58 33.60
N LYS A 81 -8.92 -31.87 32.61
CA LYS A 81 -10.38 -31.82 32.73
C LYS A 81 -10.85 -32.97 33.61
N GLU A 82 -10.71 -32.87 34.92
CA GLU A 82 -11.51 -33.65 35.87
C GLU A 82 -11.14 -33.27 37.29
N PHE A 83 -12.04 -32.61 38.00
CA PHE A 83 -12.37 -32.94 39.39
C PHE A 83 -13.82 -32.51 39.63
N VAL A 84 -14.74 -33.36 39.20
CA VAL A 84 -16.12 -33.35 39.69
C VAL A 84 -16.08 -34.00 41.08
N ILE A 85 -16.25 -33.21 42.13
CA ILE A 85 -16.50 -33.73 43.48
C ILE A 85 -18.02 -33.69 43.68
N LYS A 86 -18.61 -34.88 43.81
CA LYS A 86 -20.02 -35.10 44.18
C LYS A 86 -20.25 -34.81 45.65
#